data_AF-A0A5B0MHM3-F1
#
_entry.id   AF-A0A5B0MHM3-F1
#
_cell.length_a   1.000
_cell.length_b   1.000
_cell.length_c   1.000
_cell.angle_alpha   90.00
_cell.angle_beta   90.00
_cell.angle_gamma   90.00
#
_symmetry.space_group_name_H-M   'P 1'
#
loop_
_entity.id
_entity.type
_entity.pdbx_description
1 polymer ?
#
loop_
_entity_poly.entity_id
_entity_poly.type
_entity_poly.pdbx_seq_one_letter_code
_entity_poly.pdbx_strand_id
1 'polypeptide(L)'
;MIPLERYKELKTQASKVVYICNVMNLLGMTPKQFFLAFVEQTDVQLTSRRRLWADDAWDSTRILLEAIGTMICSRKPGETNWHEFTLSVIHMM
;
A
#
# COMPACT_ATOMS: atom_id res chain seq x y z
N MET A 1 -24.12 -1.25 -4.10
CA MET A 1 -23.63 -1.87 -5.34
C MET A 1 -22.47 -1.02 -5.86
N ILE A 2 -21.27 -1.58 -5.99
CA ILE A 2 -20.12 -0.87 -6.60
C ILE A 2 -20.43 -0.81 -8.10
N PRO A 3 -20.58 0.38 -8.72
CA PRO A 3 -20.83 0.45 -10.16
C PRO A 3 -19.57 -0.01 -10.89
N LEU A 4 -19.56 -1.27 -11.30
CA LEU A 4 -18.40 -1.90 -11.97
C LEU A 4 -18.00 -1.17 -13.24
N GLU A 5 -18.86 -0.31 -13.80
CA GLU A 5 -18.61 0.50 -15.00
C GLU A 5 -17.92 1.84 -14.73
N ARG A 6 -17.86 2.30 -13.46
CA ARG A 6 -17.35 3.63 -13.11
C ARG A 6 -15.88 3.83 -13.50
N TYR A 7 -15.11 2.75 -13.64
CA TYR A 7 -13.71 2.82 -14.10
C TYR A 7 -13.56 3.47 -15.49
N LYS A 8 -14.57 3.40 -16.36
CA LYS A 8 -14.56 4.01 -17.70
C LYS A 8 -14.48 5.54 -17.67
N GLU A 9 -14.91 6.13 -16.56
CA GLU A 9 -14.93 7.58 -16.33
C GLU A 9 -13.67 8.08 -15.60
N LEU A 10 -12.84 7.19 -15.05
CA LEU A 10 -11.66 7.57 -14.25
C LEU A 10 -10.48 7.93 -15.15
N LYS A 11 -10.37 9.22 -15.51
CA LYS A 11 -9.35 9.71 -16.45
C LYS A 11 -8.00 10.01 -15.81
N THR A 12 -7.95 10.36 -14.52
CA THR A 12 -6.72 10.78 -13.83
C THR A 12 -6.28 9.75 -12.79
N GLN A 13 -4.99 9.71 -12.46
CA GLN A 13 -4.47 8.88 -11.37
C GLN A 13 -5.18 9.18 -10.05
N ALA A 14 -5.37 10.47 -9.73
CA ALA A 14 -6.11 10.89 -8.55
C ALA A 14 -7.54 10.33 -8.51
N SER A 15 -8.28 10.40 -9.62
CA SER A 15 -9.64 9.85 -9.69
C SER A 15 -9.68 8.33 -9.46
N LYS A 16 -8.67 7.60 -9.95
CA LYS A 16 -8.52 6.15 -9.74
C LYS A 16 -8.25 5.82 -8.27
N VAL A 17 -7.29 6.50 -7.66
CA VAL A 17 -6.94 6.30 -6.24
C VAL A 17 -8.12 6.63 -5.32
N VAL A 18 -8.80 7.75 -5.55
CA VAL A 18 -9.99 8.13 -4.77
C VAL A 18 -11.10 7.08 -4.90
N TYR A 19 -11.34 6.56 -6.11
CA TYR A 19 -12.34 5.52 -6.31
C TYR A 19 -11.98 4.24 -5.53
N ILE A 20 -10.71 3.82 -5.56
CA ILE A 20 -10.24 2.65 -4.80
C ILE A 20 -10.45 2.86 -3.29
N CYS A 21 -10.09 4.02 -2.75
CA CYS A 21 -10.33 4.33 -1.33
C CYS A 21 -11.83 4.27 -0.98
N ASN A 22 -12.71 4.76 -1.86
CA ASN A 22 -14.15 4.67 -1.66
C ASN A 22 -14.63 3.21 -1.67
N VAL A 23 -14.11 2.38 -2.58
CA VAL A 23 -14.42 0.94 -2.61
C VAL A 23 -13.96 0.25 -1.32
N MET A 24 -12.75 0.55 -0.83
CA MET A 24 -12.26 0.02 0.44
C MET A 24 -13.17 0.43 1.60
N ASN A 25 -13.54 1.72 1.68
CA ASN A 25 -14.44 2.22 2.72
C ASN A 25 -15.82 1.54 2.69
N LEU A 26 -16.36 1.26 1.50
CA LEU A 26 -17.62 0.52 1.34
C LEU A 26 -17.51 -0.93 1.85
N LEU A 27 -16.31 -1.51 1.81
CA LEU A 27 -16.02 -2.84 2.37
C LEU A 27 -15.63 -2.79 3.86
N GLY A 28 -15.72 -1.62 4.50
CA GLY A 28 -15.34 -1.45 5.91
C GLY A 28 -13.82 -1.45 6.15
N MET A 29 -13.02 -1.18 5.12
CA MET A 29 -11.56 -1.17 5.20
C MET A 29 -10.99 0.22 4.95
N THR A 30 -10.02 0.61 5.76
CA THR A 30 -9.13 1.74 5.47
C THR A 30 -8.00 1.29 4.52
N PRO A 31 -7.31 2.22 3.83
CA PRO A 31 -6.13 1.88 3.03
C PRO A 31 -5.05 1.13 3.82
N LYS A 32 -4.83 1.49 5.10
CA LYS A 32 -3.86 0.81 5.97
C LYS A 32 -4.27 -0.65 6.24
N GLN A 33 -5.54 -0.89 6.58
CA GLN A 33 -6.06 -2.24 6.79
C GLN A 33 -5.99 -3.08 5.52
N PHE A 34 -6.25 -2.47 4.36
CA PHE A 34 -6.06 -3.15 3.08
C PHE A 34 -4.61 -3.55 2.85
N PHE A 35 -3.64 -2.65 3.00
CA PHE A 35 -2.23 -2.98 2.79
C PHE A 35 -1.76 -4.08 3.75
N LEU A 36 -2.17 -4.02 5.01
CA LEU A 36 -1.84 -5.05 6.00
C LEU A 36 -2.41 -6.42 5.60
N ALA A 37 -3.71 -6.49 5.33
CA ALA A 37 -4.34 -7.72 4.87
C ALA A 37 -3.75 -8.21 3.55
N PHE A 38 -3.44 -7.30 2.62
CA PHE A 38 -2.84 -7.64 1.35
C PHE A 38 -1.48 -8.31 1.54
N VAL A 39 -0.66 -7.86 2.50
CA VAL A 39 0.68 -8.43 2.78
C VAL A 39 0.60 -9.76 3.54
N GLU A 40 -0.30 -9.88 4.53
CA GLU A 40 -0.31 -11.00 5.48
C GLU A 40 -1.15 -12.21 5.03
N GLN A 41 -2.18 -12.00 4.20
CA GLN A 41 -3.12 -13.08 3.85
C GLN A 41 -2.46 -14.18 3.00
N THR A 42 -2.69 -15.44 3.38
CA THR A 42 -2.10 -16.62 2.74
C THR A 42 -2.90 -17.16 1.56
N ASP A 43 -4.00 -16.52 1.18
CA ASP A 43 -4.78 -16.88 0.00
C ASP A 43 -3.90 -16.93 -1.26
N VAL A 44 -4.11 -17.95 -2.10
CA VAL A 44 -3.26 -18.22 -3.27
C VAL A 44 -3.33 -17.09 -4.31
N GLN A 45 -4.47 -16.42 -4.45
CA GLN A 45 -4.65 -15.30 -5.36
C GLN A 45 -3.90 -14.06 -4.87
N LEU A 46 -3.76 -13.90 -3.56
CA LEU A 46 -2.99 -12.79 -2.98
C LEU A 46 -1.49 -13.10 -2.96
N THR A 47 -1.12 -14.33 -2.65
CA THR A 47 0.28 -14.80 -2.68
C THR A 47 0.88 -14.65 -4.08
N SER A 48 0.15 -15.05 -5.14
CA SER A 48 0.62 -14.87 -6.52
C SER A 48 0.78 -13.40 -6.92
N ARG A 49 -0.08 -12.50 -6.43
CA ARG A 49 0.02 -11.04 -6.65
C ARG A 49 1.18 -10.40 -5.90
N ARG A 50 1.68 -11.03 -4.83
CA ARG A 50 2.83 -10.55 -4.05
C ARG A 50 4.18 -11.12 -4.48
N ARG A 51 4.22 -12.18 -5.30
CA ARG A 51 5.46 -12.82 -5.71
C ARG A 51 6.52 -11.83 -6.21
N LEU A 52 6.11 -10.78 -6.93
CA LEU A 52 7.01 -9.78 -7.48
C LEU A 52 7.56 -8.78 -6.45
N TRP A 53 7.08 -8.79 -5.20
CA TRP A 53 7.52 -7.84 -4.17
C TRP A 53 8.94 -8.12 -3.67
N ALA A 54 9.38 -9.38 -3.67
CA ALA A 54 10.68 -9.81 -3.12
C ALA A 54 11.73 -10.19 -4.19
N ASP A 55 11.30 -10.59 -5.39
CA ASP A 55 12.18 -11.14 -6.43
C ASP A 55 12.38 -10.13 -7.59
N ASP A 56 12.08 -10.53 -8.83
CA ASP A 56 12.43 -9.88 -10.10
C ASP A 56 11.95 -8.42 -10.30
N ALA A 57 11.10 -7.90 -9.41
CA ALA A 57 10.58 -6.52 -9.49
C ALA A 57 10.87 -5.68 -8.24
N TRP A 58 11.89 -6.07 -7.45
CA TRP A 58 12.30 -5.37 -6.23
C TRP A 58 12.45 -3.85 -6.40
N ASP A 59 12.99 -3.37 -7.52
CA ASP A 59 13.15 -1.93 -7.75
C ASP A 59 11.83 -1.15 -7.66
N SER A 60 10.74 -1.74 -8.17
CA SER A 60 9.41 -1.13 -8.08
C SER A 60 8.84 -1.16 -6.65
N THR A 61 9.12 -2.23 -5.90
CA THR A 61 8.80 -2.33 -4.46
C THR A 61 9.56 -1.27 -3.67
N ARG A 62 10.86 -1.10 -3.96
CA ARG A 62 11.71 -0.11 -3.31
C ARG A 62 11.18 1.31 -3.53
N ILE A 63 10.81 1.66 -4.77
CA ILE A 63 10.21 2.97 -5.08
C ILE A 63 8.93 3.20 -4.24
N LEU A 64 8.08 2.18 -4.10
CA LEU A 64 6.88 2.27 -3.27
C LEU A 64 7.23 2.50 -1.79
N LEU A 65 8.19 1.75 -1.23
CA LEU A 65 8.61 1.88 0.16
C LEU A 65 9.25 3.25 0.45
N GLU A 66 10.09 3.75 -0.46
CA GLU A 66 10.70 5.09 -0.37
C GLU A 66 9.64 6.20 -0.41
N ALA A 67 8.62 6.06 -1.28
CA ALA A 67 7.51 7.01 -1.34
C ALA A 67 6.66 6.99 -0.05
N ILE A 68 6.42 5.81 0.54
CA ILE A 68 5.74 5.66 1.83
C ILE A 68 6.56 6.34 2.94
N GLY A 69 7.86 6.08 3.00
CA GLY A 69 8.75 6.71 3.97
C GLY A 69 8.77 8.23 3.86
N THR A 70 8.89 8.75 2.64
CA THR A 70 8.84 10.20 2.36
C THR A 70 7.52 10.82 2.82
N MET A 71 6.38 10.16 2.54
CA MET A 71 5.07 10.62 2.98
C MET A 71 4.97 10.65 4.51
N ILE A 72 5.47 9.63 5.21
CA ILE A 72 5.43 9.56 6.68
C ILE A 72 6.35 10.63 7.30
N CYS A 73 7.57 10.75 6.81
CA CYS A 73 8.57 11.70 7.28
C CYS A 73 8.24 13.17 6.95
N SER A 74 7.20 13.44 6.15
CA SER A 74 6.75 14.81 5.87
C SER A 74 6.33 15.60 7.12
N ARG A 75 6.17 14.93 8.27
CA ARG A 75 5.90 15.55 9.57
C ARG A 75 6.90 15.04 10.60
N LYS A 76 7.38 15.92 11.48
CA LYS A 76 8.38 15.62 12.51
C LYS A 76 8.05 14.38 13.38
N PRO A 77 6.81 14.18 13.88
CA PRO A 77 6.49 12.95 14.62
C PRO A 77 6.56 11.69 13.74
N GLY A 78 6.23 11.79 12.45
CA GLY A 78 6.32 10.70 11.51
C GLY A 78 7.77 10.34 11.20
N GLU A 79 8.65 11.33 11.08
CA GLU A 79 10.09 11.12 10.91
C GLU A 79 10.69 10.32 12.08
N THR A 80 10.40 10.70 13.32
CA THR A 80 10.86 9.95 14.52
C THR A 80 10.36 8.51 14.49
N ASN A 81 9.06 8.31 14.30
CA ASN A 81 8.47 6.96 14.25
C ASN A 81 9.04 6.11 13.12
N TRP A 82 9.29 6.70 11.95
CA TRP A 82 9.86 6.00 10.80
C TRP A 82 11.31 5.57 11.06
N HIS A 83 12.13 6.45 11.65
CA HIS A 83 13.51 6.12 12.01
C HIS A 83 13.59 5.02 13.06
N GLU A 84 12.77 5.10 14.11
CA GLU A 84 12.72 4.04 15.13
C GLU A 84 12.29 2.70 14.53
N PHE A 85 11.28 2.72 13.64
CA PHE A 85 10.84 1.53 12.92
C PHE A 85 11.95 0.93 12.04
N THR A 86 12.58 1.70 11.15
CA THR A 86 13.61 1.17 10.24
C THR A 86 14.82 0.64 10.99
N LEU A 87 15.24 1.32 12.06
CA LEU A 87 16.29 0.84 12.95
C LEU A 87 15.89 -0.50 13.59
N SER A 88 14.67 -0.63 14.12
CA SER A 88 14.21 -1.90 14.70
C SER A 88 14.20 -3.06 13.69
N VAL A 89 13.75 -2.81 12.44
CA VAL A 89 13.71 -3.84 11.38
C VAL A 89 15.11 -4.33 11.03
N ILE A 90 16.09 -3.43 10.90
CA ILE A 90 17.49 -3.79 10.60
C ILE A 90 18.10 -4.68 11.69
N HIS A 91 17.71 -4.51 12.96
CA HIS A 91 18.22 -5.32 14.07
C HIS A 91 17.51 -6.68 14.23
N MET A 92 16.37 -6.89 13.55
CA MET A 92 15.55 -8.11 13.64
C MET A 92 15.72 -9.08 12.46
N MET A 93 16.38 -8.65 11.38
CA MET A 93 16.72 -9.46 10.20
C MET A 93 18.12 -10.06 10.33
#